data_AF-A0A2D4KDX6-F1
#
_entry.id   AF-A0A2D4KDX6-F1
#
_cell.length_a   1.000
_cell.length_b   1.000
_cell.length_c   1.000
_cell.angle_alpha   90.00
_cell.angle_beta   90.00
_cell.angle_gamma   90.00
#
_symmetry.space_group_name_H-M   'P 1'
#
loop_
_entity.id
_entity.type
_entity.pdbx_description
1 polymer ?
#
loop_
_entity_poly.entity_id
_entity_poly.type
_entity_poly.pdbx_seq_one_letter_code
_entity_poly.pdbx_strand_id
1 'polypeptide(L)'
;MRDRAMDRIQFACSICKFRTFENEEMEKHLQSKFHKEVLRYIGTKLPDKTVEFLQKYIVNRNKKIGKRRQELSEKEGTKPKPDPFKGIGQEHFFKKIEAAHCMACDMLIPAQQHLLQRHLRSVDHNRNRRTAAEHFKKASFHIAKSVLNSKHIVKMLEKYLKGPQVPQQHLMINSIKGCRQV
;
A
#
# COMPACT_ATOMS: atom_id res chain seq x y z
N MET A 1 20.54 7.79 -11.86
CA MET A 1 19.35 8.60 -11.49
C MET A 1 18.16 7.66 -11.38
N ARG A 2 17.33 7.77 -10.32
CA ARG A 2 16.09 6.97 -10.20
C ARG A 2 15.09 7.49 -11.24
N ASP A 3 14.67 6.64 -12.17
CA ASP A 3 13.71 7.03 -13.21
C ASP A 3 12.35 7.37 -12.55
N ARG A 4 12.02 8.67 -12.50
CA ARG A 4 10.79 9.18 -11.89
C ARG A 4 9.53 8.67 -12.58
N ALA A 5 9.63 8.12 -13.80
CA ALA A 5 8.52 7.48 -14.49
C ALA A 5 8.17 6.11 -13.87
N MET A 6 9.18 5.32 -13.50
CA MET A 6 8.99 4.00 -12.88
C MET A 6 8.31 4.09 -11.51
N ASP A 7 8.63 5.13 -10.72
CA ASP A 7 7.99 5.37 -9.41
C ASP A 7 6.48 5.70 -9.51
N ARG A 8 6.00 6.14 -10.68
CA ARG A 8 4.59 6.53 -10.89
C ARG A 8 3.69 5.37 -11.32
N ILE A 9 4.27 4.26 -11.76
CA ILE A 9 3.57 3.04 -12.21
C ILE A 9 3.65 1.89 -11.21
N GLN A 10 4.47 2.00 -10.17
CA GLN A 10 4.58 1.00 -9.11
C GLN A 10 3.43 1.14 -8.11
N PHE A 11 2.78 0.03 -7.77
CA PHE A 11 1.82 -0.02 -6.67
C PHE A 11 2.55 0.23 -5.36
N ALA A 12 1.93 1.02 -4.47
CA ALA A 12 2.52 1.33 -3.17
C ALA A 12 1.48 1.44 -2.05
N CYS A 13 1.81 0.89 -0.89
CA CYS A 13 1.16 1.17 0.38
C CYS A 13 2.11 2.01 1.23
N SER A 14 1.84 3.31 1.34
CA SER A 14 2.70 4.24 2.08
C SER A 14 2.77 3.90 3.57
N ILE A 15 1.66 3.46 4.17
CA ILE A 15 1.57 3.12 5.59
C ILE A 15 2.46 1.92 5.92
N CYS A 16 2.45 0.91 5.06
CA CYS A 16 3.23 -0.30 5.24
C CYS A 16 4.62 -0.25 4.56
N LYS A 17 4.99 0.88 3.94
CA LYS A 17 6.18 1.01 3.09
C LYS A 17 6.34 -0.12 2.06
N PHE A 18 5.22 -0.72 1.62
CA PHE A 18 5.21 -1.84 0.69
C PHE A 18 5.11 -1.33 -0.73
N ARG A 19 5.86 -1.92 -1.65
CA ARG A 19 5.89 -1.55 -3.06
C ARG A 19 6.03 -2.78 -3.93
N THR A 20 5.31 -2.82 -5.04
CA THR A 20 5.38 -3.92 -6.01
C THR A 20 4.98 -3.45 -7.40
N PHE A 21 5.50 -4.10 -8.43
CA PHE A 21 4.98 -3.92 -9.79
C PHE A 21 3.74 -4.77 -10.03
N GLU A 22 3.51 -5.84 -9.27
CA GLU A 22 2.43 -6.79 -9.55
C GLU A 22 1.15 -6.45 -8.79
N ASN A 23 0.02 -6.38 -9.53
CA ASN A 23 -1.27 -6.02 -8.94
C ASN A 23 -1.72 -7.07 -7.92
N GLU A 24 -1.53 -8.35 -8.23
CA GLU A 24 -1.89 -9.46 -7.35
C GLU A 24 -1.13 -9.40 -6.01
N GLU A 25 0.15 -9.04 -6.03
CA GLU A 25 0.94 -8.88 -4.80
C GLU A 25 0.42 -7.71 -3.95
N MET A 26 0.00 -6.62 -4.59
CA MET A 26 -0.62 -5.50 -3.87
C MET A 26 -1.97 -5.90 -3.27
N GLU A 27 -2.81 -6.62 -3.99
CA GLU A 27 -4.10 -7.10 -3.46
C GLU A 27 -3.91 -8.06 -2.28
N LYS A 28 -2.99 -9.03 -2.42
CA LYS A 28 -2.59 -9.93 -1.32
C LYS A 28 -2.08 -9.14 -0.12
N HIS A 29 -1.26 -8.11 -0.35
CA HIS A 29 -0.77 -7.22 0.70
C HIS A 29 -1.91 -6.53 1.45
N LEU A 30 -2.86 -5.90 0.75
CA LEU A 30 -3.97 -5.16 1.35
C LEU A 30 -4.93 -6.07 2.13
N GLN A 31 -5.02 -7.35 1.78
CA GLN A 31 -5.82 -8.35 2.49
C GLN A 31 -5.07 -9.06 3.61
N SER A 32 -3.73 -8.93 3.66
CA SER A 32 -2.87 -9.63 4.60
C SER A 32 -3.18 -9.29 6.06
N LYS A 33 -2.90 -10.26 6.95
CA LYS A 33 -2.96 -10.06 8.40
C LYS A 33 -2.07 -8.90 8.84
N PHE A 34 -0.89 -8.76 8.24
CA PHE A 34 0.05 -7.68 8.54
C PHE A 34 -0.54 -6.29 8.30
N HIS A 35 -1.08 -6.03 7.11
CA HIS A 35 -1.68 -4.73 6.77
C HIS A 35 -2.86 -4.40 7.69
N LYS A 36 -3.74 -5.38 7.94
CA LYS A 36 -4.88 -5.24 8.86
C LYS A 36 -4.44 -4.93 10.28
N GLU A 37 -3.39 -5.59 10.78
CA GLU A 37 -2.86 -5.34 12.12
C GLU A 37 -2.24 -3.95 12.27
N VAL A 38 -1.57 -3.44 11.23
CA VAL A 38 -1.02 -2.09 11.20
C VAL A 38 -2.14 -1.05 11.25
N LEU A 39 -3.20 -1.22 10.44
CA LEU A 39 -4.36 -0.33 10.49
C LEU A 39 -5.11 -0.41 11.81
N ARG A 40 -5.26 -1.61 12.39
CA ARG A 40 -5.84 -1.79 13.72
C ARG A 40 -5.04 -1.03 14.79
N TYR A 41 -3.71 -1.11 14.76
CA TYR A 41 -2.87 -0.33 15.66
C TYR A 41 -3.09 1.17 15.50
N ILE A 42 -3.17 1.67 14.27
CA ILE A 42 -3.48 3.07 13.98
C ILE A 42 -4.86 3.47 14.51
N GLY A 43 -5.86 2.59 14.40
CA GLY A 43 -7.22 2.80 14.94
C GLY A 43 -7.28 2.94 16.46
N THR A 44 -6.31 2.40 17.19
CA THR A 44 -6.21 2.68 18.65
C THR A 44 -5.83 4.14 18.96
N LYS A 45 -5.45 4.93 17.96
CA LYS A 45 -4.93 6.29 18.09
C LYS A 45 -5.64 7.33 17.22
N LEU A 46 -6.47 6.90 16.26
CA LEU A 46 -7.21 7.77 15.33
C LEU A 46 -8.67 7.31 15.25
N PRO A 47 -9.63 8.20 14.93
CA PRO A 47 -11.03 7.82 14.74
C PRO A 47 -11.22 6.75 13.65
N ASP A 48 -12.16 5.83 13.86
CA ASP A 48 -12.41 4.72 12.93
C ASP A 48 -12.71 5.20 11.50
N LYS A 49 -13.53 6.25 11.35
CA LYS A 49 -13.83 6.84 10.03
C LYS A 49 -12.57 7.36 9.33
N THR A 50 -11.58 7.84 10.07
CA THR A 50 -10.29 8.29 9.52
C THR A 50 -9.45 7.11 9.06
N VAL A 51 -9.45 5.99 9.80
CA VAL A 51 -8.75 4.77 9.41
C VAL A 51 -9.40 4.12 8.19
N GLU A 52 -10.74 4.09 8.14
CA GLU A 52 -11.49 3.64 6.98
C GLU A 52 -11.17 4.49 5.74
N PHE A 53 -11.10 5.82 5.91
CA PHE A 53 -10.66 6.73 4.85
C PHE A 53 -9.23 6.40 4.38
N LEU A 54 -8.28 6.16 5.27
CA LEU A 54 -6.90 5.79 4.90
C LEU A 54 -6.88 4.50 4.06
N GLN A 55 -7.63 3.48 4.46
CA GLN A 55 -7.75 2.24 3.69
C GLN A 55 -8.32 2.50 2.29
N LYS A 56 -9.44 3.23 2.20
CA LYS A 56 -10.07 3.59 0.92
C LYS A 56 -9.14 4.44 0.05
N TYR A 57 -8.38 5.35 0.65
CA TYR A 57 -7.41 6.19 -0.05
C TYR A 57 -6.29 5.34 -0.69
N ILE A 58 -5.72 4.38 0.05
CA ILE A 58 -4.68 3.46 -0.46
C ILE A 58 -5.23 2.61 -1.61
N VAL A 59 -6.42 2.03 -1.45
CA VAL A 59 -7.07 1.21 -2.49
C VAL A 59 -7.34 2.05 -3.74
N ASN A 60 -7.95 3.21 -3.60
CA ASN A 60 -8.28 4.10 -4.73
C ASN A 60 -7.03 4.59 -5.47
N ARG A 61 -5.95 4.87 -4.73
CA ARG A 61 -4.67 5.25 -5.33
C ARG A 61 -4.09 4.11 -6.16
N ASN A 62 -4.06 2.89 -5.63
CA ASN A 62 -3.54 1.73 -6.35
C ASN A 62 -4.42 1.38 -7.57
N LYS A 63 -5.76 1.49 -7.46
CA LYS A 63 -6.67 1.34 -8.61
C LYS A 63 -6.36 2.33 -9.74
N LYS A 64 -6.05 3.60 -9.42
CA LYS A 64 -5.62 4.60 -10.42
C LYS A 64 -4.27 4.26 -11.05
N ILE A 65 -3.33 3.70 -10.28
CA ILE A 65 -2.03 3.25 -10.79
C ILE A 65 -2.22 2.09 -11.78
N GLY A 66 -3.07 1.11 -11.44
CA GLY A 66 -3.38 -0.02 -12.31
C GLY A 66 -3.94 0.41 -13.66
N LYS A 67 -4.93 1.32 -13.68
CA LYS A 67 -5.47 1.87 -14.94
C LYS A 67 -4.40 2.55 -15.80
N ARG A 68 -3.58 3.42 -15.21
CA ARG A 68 -2.49 4.09 -15.93
C ARG A 68 -1.45 3.12 -16.46
N ARG A 69 -1.19 2.02 -15.75
CA ARG A 69 -0.24 0.99 -16.22
C ARG A 69 -0.78 0.24 -17.43
N GLN A 70 -2.07 -0.09 -17.44
CA GLN A 70 -2.72 -0.71 -18.59
C GLN A 70 -2.60 0.17 -19.84
N GLU A 71 -2.94 1.46 -19.72
CA GLU A 71 -2.82 2.45 -20.80
C GLU A 71 -1.38 2.63 -21.33
N LEU A 72 -0.37 2.44 -20.48
CA LEU A 72 1.04 2.54 -20.86
C LEU A 72 1.56 1.25 -21.50
N SER A 73 1.15 0.08 -21.02
CA SER A 73 1.53 -1.22 -21.58
C SER A 73 1.04 -1.38 -23.02
N GLU A 74 -0.08 -0.73 -23.36
CA GLU A 74 -0.63 -0.72 -24.73
C GLU A 74 0.17 0.21 -25.67
N LYS A 75 0.98 1.14 -25.14
CA LYS A 75 1.72 2.17 -25.92
C LYS A 75 3.22 1.92 -26.00
N GLU A 76 3.81 1.41 -24.94
CA GLU A 76 5.24 1.13 -24.81
C GLU A 76 5.41 -0.40 -24.84
N GLY A 77 5.65 -0.97 -26.02
CA GLY A 77 6.09 -2.37 -26.12
C GLY A 77 7.25 -2.65 -25.16
N THR A 78 7.33 -3.87 -24.63
CA THR A 78 8.26 -4.30 -23.58
C THR A 78 9.71 -3.93 -23.90
N LYS A 79 10.19 -2.79 -23.41
CA LYS A 79 11.62 -2.47 -23.44
C LYS A 79 12.35 -3.45 -22.50
N PRO A 80 13.29 -4.27 -23.00
CA PRO A 80 14.00 -5.22 -22.15
C PRO A 80 14.79 -4.46 -21.08
N LYS A 81 14.71 -4.94 -19.83
CA LYS A 81 15.55 -4.41 -18.75
C LYS A 81 17.02 -4.66 -19.12
N PRO A 82 17.93 -3.70 -18.86
CA PRO A 82 19.35 -3.91 -19.05
C PRO A 82 19.80 -5.10 -18.18
N ASP A 83 20.48 -6.07 -18.80
CA ASP A 83 21.02 -7.23 -18.10
C ASP A 83 22.26 -6.82 -17.28
N PRO A 84 22.22 -6.94 -15.94
CA PRO A 84 23.38 -6.63 -15.10
C PRO A 84 24.59 -7.54 -15.36
N PHE A 85 24.39 -8.70 -16.00
CA PHE A 85 25.46 -9.65 -16.33
C PHE A 85 26.00 -9.45 -17.75
N LYS A 86 25.59 -8.41 -18.47
CA LYS A 86 26.11 -8.13 -19.80
C LYS A 86 27.64 -7.96 -19.76
N GLY A 87 28.36 -8.81 -20.49
CA GLY A 87 29.83 -8.82 -20.52
C GLY A 87 30.48 -9.69 -19.44
N ILE A 88 29.71 -10.38 -18.60
CA ILE A 88 30.23 -11.37 -17.65
C ILE A 88 30.13 -12.75 -18.31
N GLY A 89 31.24 -13.23 -18.87
CA GLY A 89 31.39 -14.58 -19.39
C GLY A 89 31.53 -15.66 -18.31
N GLN A 90 31.56 -16.93 -18.74
CA GLN A 90 31.66 -18.10 -17.86
C GLN A 90 33.01 -18.20 -17.15
N GLU A 91 34.06 -17.64 -17.75
CA GLU A 91 35.42 -17.54 -17.22
C GLU A 91 35.50 -16.74 -15.90
N HIS A 92 34.46 -15.97 -15.58
CA HIS A 92 34.38 -15.26 -14.32
C HIS A 92 33.73 -16.08 -13.19
N PHE A 93 33.26 -17.30 -13.48
CA PHE A 93 32.67 -18.22 -12.50
C PHE A 93 31.50 -17.64 -11.67
N PHE A 94 30.76 -16.67 -12.23
CA PHE A 94 29.59 -16.10 -11.58
C PHE A 94 28.37 -17.02 -11.71
N LYS A 95 27.59 -17.11 -10.62
CA LYS A 95 26.26 -17.73 -10.63
C LYS A 95 25.22 -16.69 -10.24
N LYS A 96 24.19 -16.54 -11.08
CA LYS A 96 23.03 -15.71 -10.76
C LYS A 96 22.25 -16.34 -9.60
N ILE A 97 22.01 -15.57 -8.56
CA ILE A 97 21.19 -15.96 -7.41
C ILE A 97 20.14 -14.89 -7.13
N GLU A 98 19.00 -15.31 -6.59
CA GLU A 98 18.05 -14.42 -5.96
C GLU A 98 18.36 -14.29 -4.47
N ALA A 99 18.09 -13.12 -3.88
CA ALA A 99 18.29 -12.85 -2.47
C ALA A 99 17.07 -12.16 -1.86
N ALA A 100 16.74 -12.53 -0.63
CA ALA A 100 15.74 -11.88 0.20
C ALA A 100 16.42 -10.89 1.16
N HIS A 101 15.80 -9.73 1.38
CA HIS A 101 16.23 -8.78 2.40
C HIS A 101 15.36 -8.91 3.64
N CYS A 102 15.95 -9.28 4.77
CA CYS A 102 15.28 -9.30 6.06
C CYS A 102 15.34 -7.91 6.71
N MET A 103 14.30 -7.10 6.56
CA MET A 103 14.24 -5.74 7.12
C MET A 103 14.40 -5.69 8.65
N ALA A 104 14.08 -6.77 9.37
CA ALA A 104 14.25 -6.81 10.82
C ALA A 104 15.72 -6.95 11.24
N CYS A 105 16.54 -7.60 10.41
CA CYS A 105 17.96 -7.86 10.70
C CYS A 105 18.90 -7.07 9.79
N ASP A 106 18.36 -6.27 8.86
CA ASP A 106 19.06 -5.60 7.78
C ASP A 106 20.06 -6.50 7.03
N MET A 107 19.63 -7.72 6.68
CA MET A 107 20.49 -8.77 6.14
C MET A 107 19.97 -9.29 4.80
N LEU A 108 20.86 -9.43 3.81
CA LEU A 108 20.59 -10.14 2.56
C LEU A 108 20.85 -11.64 2.74
N ILE A 109 19.89 -12.47 2.36
CA ILE A 109 19.92 -13.92 2.51
C ILE A 109 19.63 -14.52 1.14
N PRO A 110 20.46 -15.44 0.59
CA PRO A 110 20.12 -16.10 -0.66
C PRO A 110 18.76 -16.78 -0.55
N ALA A 111 17.94 -16.69 -1.61
CA ALA A 111 16.57 -17.18 -1.65
C ALA A 111 16.50 -18.72 -1.77
N GLN A 112 17.27 -19.42 -0.94
CA GLN A 112 17.29 -20.86 -0.82
C GLN A 112 16.54 -21.26 0.44
N GLN A 113 15.61 -22.21 0.31
CA GLN A 113 14.69 -22.57 1.39
C GLN A 113 15.40 -22.90 2.71
N HIS A 114 16.48 -23.69 2.68
CA HIS A 114 17.21 -24.07 3.88
C HIS A 114 17.88 -22.89 4.59
N LEU A 115 18.44 -21.91 3.84
CA LEU A 115 19.05 -20.70 4.41
C LEU A 115 18.00 -19.78 5.02
N LEU A 116 16.87 -19.60 4.33
CA LEU A 116 15.75 -18.81 4.83
C LEU A 116 15.17 -19.43 6.12
N GLN A 117 14.94 -20.75 6.13
CA GLN A 117 14.42 -21.45 7.30
C GLN A 117 15.39 -21.39 8.48
N ARG A 118 16.70 -21.56 8.23
CA ARG A 118 17.72 -21.40 9.26
C ARG A 118 17.71 -20.00 9.85
N HIS A 119 17.60 -18.97 9.02
CA HIS A 119 17.50 -17.58 9.48
C HIS A 119 16.25 -17.35 10.33
N LEU A 120 15.07 -17.79 9.88
CA LEU A 120 13.80 -17.61 10.60
C LEU A 120 13.79 -18.28 11.98
N ARG A 121 14.51 -19.39 12.15
CA ARG A 121 14.63 -20.12 13.42
C ARG A 121 15.69 -19.56 14.36
N SER A 122 16.55 -18.65 13.89
CA SER A 122 17.60 -18.08 14.73
C SER A 122 17.02 -17.26 15.90
N VAL A 123 17.72 -17.30 17.04
CA VAL A 123 17.34 -16.54 18.24
C VAL A 123 17.39 -15.04 17.95
N ASP A 124 18.42 -14.59 17.23
CA ASP A 124 18.57 -13.19 16.82
C ASP A 124 17.42 -12.70 15.96
N HIS A 125 17.02 -13.47 14.93
CA HIS A 125 15.87 -13.08 14.12
C HIS A 125 14.61 -12.94 14.96
N ASN A 126 14.36 -13.88 15.88
CA ASN A 126 13.16 -13.84 16.72
C ASN A 126 13.14 -12.63 17.66
N ARG A 127 14.29 -12.26 18.24
CA ARG A 127 14.44 -11.03 19.02
C ARG A 127 14.21 -9.80 18.14
N ASN A 128 14.96 -9.68 17.04
CA ASN A 128 14.93 -8.54 16.15
C ASN A 128 13.54 -8.33 15.52
N ARG A 129 12.84 -9.41 15.15
CA ARG A 129 11.50 -9.35 14.58
C ARG A 129 10.48 -8.72 15.54
N ARG A 130 10.56 -9.00 16.84
CA ARG A 130 9.65 -8.40 17.84
C ARG A 130 9.87 -6.89 17.93
N THR A 131 11.12 -6.48 18.14
CA THR A 131 11.51 -5.07 18.20
C THR A 131 11.17 -4.33 16.90
N ALA A 132 11.50 -4.92 15.75
CA ALA A 132 11.17 -4.36 14.44
C ALA A 132 9.65 -4.19 14.26
N ALA A 133 8.83 -5.15 14.68
CA ALA A 133 7.38 -5.04 14.58
C ALA A 133 6.81 -3.87 15.40
N GLU A 134 7.34 -3.62 16.59
CA GLU A 134 6.92 -2.48 17.42
C GLU A 134 7.35 -1.15 16.83
N HIS A 135 8.61 -1.03 16.40
CA HIS A 135 9.09 0.16 15.70
C HIS A 135 8.31 0.42 14.42
N PHE A 136 7.98 -0.64 13.68
CA PHE A 136 7.20 -0.55 12.46
C PHE A 136 5.80 0.03 12.73
N LYS A 137 5.08 -0.47 13.74
CA LYS A 137 3.77 0.07 14.14
C LYS A 137 3.83 1.56 14.45
N LYS A 138 4.83 1.98 15.25
CA LYS A 138 5.05 3.40 15.57
C LYS A 138 5.36 4.22 14.32
N ALA A 139 6.26 3.75 13.47
CA ALA A 139 6.62 4.42 12.22
C ALA A 139 5.42 4.54 11.26
N SER A 140 4.63 3.48 11.09
CA SER A 140 3.41 3.48 10.27
C SER A 140 2.39 4.49 10.77
N PHE A 141 2.24 4.65 12.09
CA PHE A 141 1.37 5.68 12.67
C PHE A 141 1.89 7.10 12.36
N HIS A 142 3.20 7.35 12.47
CA HIS A 142 3.76 8.64 12.07
C HIS A 142 3.55 8.94 10.58
N ILE A 143 3.69 7.91 9.72
CA ILE A 143 3.41 8.06 8.28
C ILE A 143 1.92 8.35 8.06
N ALA A 144 1.01 7.68 8.78
CA ALA A 144 -0.41 7.96 8.69
C ALA A 144 -0.74 9.43 9.02
N LYS A 145 -0.16 9.96 10.11
CA LYS A 145 -0.27 11.39 10.45
C LYS A 145 0.28 12.28 9.34
N SER A 146 1.45 11.95 8.80
CA SER A 146 2.05 12.72 7.70
C SER A 146 1.17 12.73 6.44
N VAL A 147 0.58 11.59 6.08
CA VAL A 147 -0.39 11.49 4.98
C VAL A 147 -1.61 12.38 5.25
N LEU A 148 -2.14 12.34 6.47
CA LEU A 148 -3.29 13.13 6.88
C LEU A 148 -2.99 14.63 7.04
N ASN A 149 -1.73 15.05 7.11
CA ASN A 149 -1.34 16.46 7.13
C ASN A 149 -1.26 17.10 5.74
N SER A 150 -1.38 16.31 4.66
CA SER A 150 -1.36 16.86 3.30
C SER A 150 -2.64 17.63 2.99
N LYS A 151 -2.53 18.92 2.60
CA LYS A 151 -3.68 19.81 2.30
C LYS A 151 -4.72 19.17 1.39
N HIS A 152 -4.29 18.47 0.34
CA HIS A 152 -5.20 17.80 -0.60
C HIS A 152 -5.93 16.62 0.05
N ILE A 153 -5.23 15.83 0.87
CA ILE A 153 -5.78 14.66 1.56
C ILE A 153 -6.74 15.08 2.66
N VAL A 154 -6.44 16.16 3.40
CA VAL A 154 -7.36 16.76 4.39
C VAL A 154 -8.69 17.12 3.74
N LYS A 155 -8.67 17.83 2.60
CA LYS A 155 -9.90 18.17 1.86
C LYS A 155 -10.69 16.92 1.43
N MET A 156 -10.00 15.85 1.03
CA MET A 156 -10.65 14.58 0.69
C MET A 156 -11.28 13.92 1.92
N LEU A 157 -10.58 13.94 3.07
CA LEU A 157 -11.08 13.41 4.33
C LEU A 157 -12.31 14.20 4.81
N GLU A 158 -12.28 15.52 4.79
CA GLU A 158 -13.42 16.36 5.18
C GLU A 158 -14.66 16.04 4.35
N LYS A 159 -14.52 15.90 3.02
CA LYS A 159 -15.61 15.49 2.14
C LYS A 159 -16.11 14.08 2.48
N TYR A 160 -15.18 13.16 2.77
CA TYR A 160 -15.52 11.80 3.15
C TYR A 160 -16.32 11.74 4.47
N LEU A 161 -15.95 12.55 5.46
CA LEU A 161 -16.63 12.61 6.76
C LEU A 161 -18.02 13.24 6.69
N LYS A 162 -18.25 14.19 5.77
CA LYS A 162 -19.55 14.84 5.55
C LYS A 162 -20.61 13.91 4.91
N GLY A 163 -20.22 12.74 4.41
CA GLY A 163 -21.13 11.79 3.75
C GLY A 163 -21.53 12.22 2.33
N PRO A 164 -22.20 11.34 1.55
CA PRO A 164 -22.80 11.74 0.28
C PRO A 164 -23.88 12.78 0.57
N GLN A 165 -23.74 13.98 0.02
CA GLN A 165 -24.81 14.96 0.05
C GLN A 165 -25.98 14.38 -0.74
N VAL A 166 -27.05 14.00 -0.04
CA VAL A 166 -28.32 13.67 -0.68
C VAL A 166 -28.77 14.95 -1.39
N PRO A 167 -28.94 14.96 -2.72
CA PRO A 167 -29.49 16.13 -3.39
C PRO A 167 -30.86 16.42 -2.80
N GLN A 168 -31.06 17.64 -2.31
CA GLN A 168 -32.26 18.08 -1.58
C GLN A 168 -33.45 18.33 -2.52
N GLN A 169 -33.70 17.42 -3.46
CA GLN A 169 -34.69 17.59 -4.54
C GLN A 169 -35.94 16.71 -4.41
N HIS A 170 -36.28 16.20 -3.22
CA HIS A 170 -37.49 15.38 -3.04
C HIS A 170 -38.29 15.63 -1.75
N LEU A 171 -38.28 16.86 -1.24
CA LEU A 171 -39.26 17.30 -0.24
C LEU A 171 -40.14 18.43 -0.80
N MET A 172 -40.76 18.16 -1.94
CA MET A 172 -42.01 18.83 -2.33
C MET A 172 -42.87 17.78 -3.03
N ILE A 173 -43.70 17.07 -2.27
CA ILE A 173 -45.08 16.64 -2.60
C ILE A 173 -45.55 15.96 -1.31
N ASN A 174 -46.29 16.70 -0.48
CA ASN A 174 -47.40 16.22 0.36
C ASN A 174 -47.88 17.38 1.25
N SER A 175 -48.41 18.39 0.58
CA SER A 175 -49.41 19.29 1.14
C SER A 175 -50.29 19.65 -0.03
N ILE A 176 -51.47 19.03 -0.11
CA ILE A 176 -52.72 19.51 -0.72
C ILE A 176 -53.69 18.31 -0.69
N LYS A 177 -54.55 18.30 0.34
CA LYS A 177 -55.98 17.93 0.37
C LYS A 177 -56.37 17.10 1.59
N GLY A 178 -56.55 17.82 2.70
CA GLY A 178 -57.35 17.40 3.85
C GLY A 178 -58.12 18.61 4.41
N CYS A 179 -59.32 18.84 3.88
CA CYS A 179 -60.46 19.64 4.38
C CYS A 179 -61.33 20.00 3.16
N ARG A 180 -62.62 19.68 3.08
CA ARG A 180 -63.67 19.97 4.07
C ARG A 180 -64.83 18.98 3.93
N GLN A 181 -65.35 18.53 5.07
CA GLN A 181 -66.77 18.22 5.23
C GLN A 181 -67.59 19.51 5.03
N VAL A 182 -68.67 19.46 4.24
CA VAL A 182 -70.06 19.70 4.66
C VAL A 182 -70.94 18.84 3.76
#